data_AF-A0A355T111-F1
#
_entry.id   AF-A0A355T111-F1
#
_cell.length_a   1.000
_cell.length_b   1.000
_cell.length_c   1.000
_cell.angle_alpha   90.00
_cell.angle_beta   90.00
_cell.angle_gamma   90.00
#
_symmetry.space_group_name_H-M   'P 1'
#
loop_
_entity.id
_entity.type
_entity.pdbx_description
1 polymer ?
#
loop_
_entity_poly.entity_id
_entity_poly.type
_entity_poly.pdbx_seq_one_letter_code
_entity_poly.pdbx_strand_id
1 'polypeptide(L)'
;MEFILEFFREFREQAQDLPAWVNMWMNFMGAVYGTGLLFIFHKWGARFAVGMMLFLNVPASAFVTDLTGNIDWIAAVHLVLWPPVLYYLLTRDVFGPNAKPLSLYGIWAIVMSATIAISLAFDSWDTIRLILGTK
;
A
#
# COMPACT_ATOMS: atom_id res chain seq x y z
N MET A 1 4.47 16.95 12.02
CA MET A 1 3.01 16.72 12.13
C MET A 1 2.27 17.52 11.06
N GLU A 2 2.64 18.78 10.82
CA GLU A 2 2.12 19.59 9.70
C GLU A 2 2.31 18.93 8.32
N PHE A 3 3.52 18.44 8.00
CA PHE A 3 3.77 17.82 6.69
C PHE A 3 2.90 16.57 6.39
N ILE A 4 2.49 15.81 7.42
CA ILE A 4 1.59 14.66 7.23
C ILE A 4 0.16 15.14 6.91
N LEU A 5 -0.29 16.20 7.55
CA LEU A 5 -1.62 16.78 7.27
C LEU A 5 -1.67 17.39 5.86
N GLU A 6 -0.59 18.04 5.45
CA GLU A 6 -0.41 18.57 4.11
C GLU A 6 -0.39 17.46 3.06
N PHE A 7 0.36 16.39 3.28
CA PHE A 7 0.34 15.19 2.45
C PHE A 7 -1.09 14.67 2.20
N PHE A 8 -1.91 14.54 3.26
CA PHE A 8 -3.29 14.08 3.10
C PHE A 8 -4.19 15.10 2.38
N ARG A 9 -3.87 16.39 2.44
CA ARG A 9 -4.58 17.43 1.69
C ARG A 9 -4.26 17.30 0.20
N GLU A 10 -2.98 17.29 -0.16
CA GLU A 10 -2.53 17.14 -1.55
C GLU A 10 -3.01 15.83 -2.18
N PHE A 11 -2.92 14.72 -1.43
CA PHE A 11 -3.43 13.43 -1.89
C PHE A 11 -4.92 13.48 -2.22
N ARG A 12 -5.73 14.15 -1.39
CA ARG A 12 -7.17 14.28 -1.64
C ARG A 12 -7.48 15.20 -2.82
N GLU A 13 -6.73 16.30 -2.96
CA GLU A 13 -6.89 17.21 -4.09
C GLU A 13 -6.62 16.47 -5.41
N GLN A 14 -5.51 15.73 -5.50
CA GLN A 14 -5.19 14.96 -6.70
C GLN A 14 -6.12 13.79 -6.96
N ALA A 15 -6.63 13.13 -5.90
CA ALA A 15 -7.57 12.04 -6.05
C ALA A 15 -8.88 12.46 -6.76
N GLN A 16 -9.29 13.73 -6.67
CA GLN A 16 -10.49 14.23 -7.33
C GLN A 16 -10.38 14.25 -8.87
N ASP A 17 -9.17 14.39 -9.39
CA ASP A 17 -8.91 14.46 -10.83
C ASP A 17 -8.64 13.10 -11.47
N LEU A 18 -8.56 12.02 -10.65
CA LEU A 18 -8.29 10.68 -11.15
C LEU A 18 -9.54 10.04 -11.78
N PRO A 19 -9.37 9.20 -12.82
CA PRO A 19 -10.46 8.42 -13.39
C PRO A 19 -11.23 7.62 -12.33
N ALA A 20 -12.55 7.51 -12.49
CA ALA A 20 -13.42 6.86 -11.50
C ALA A 20 -12.98 5.44 -11.11
N TRP A 21 -12.43 4.67 -12.05
CA TRP A 21 -11.93 3.31 -11.77
C TRP A 21 -10.72 3.31 -10.83
N VAL A 22 -9.85 4.33 -10.91
CA VAL A 22 -8.68 4.49 -10.02
C VAL A 22 -9.16 4.80 -8.61
N ASN A 23 -10.11 5.73 -8.49
CA ASN A 23 -10.75 6.05 -7.20
C ASN A 23 -11.43 4.83 -6.57
N MET A 24 -12.12 4.02 -7.37
CA MET A 24 -12.70 2.76 -6.91
C MET A 24 -11.63 1.77 -6.43
N TRP A 25 -10.51 1.64 -7.16
CA TRP A 25 -9.38 0.80 -6.77
C TRP A 25 -8.75 1.28 -5.45
N MET A 26 -8.51 2.58 -5.29
CA MET A 26 -7.99 3.16 -4.04
C MET A 26 -8.89 2.90 -2.84
N ASN A 27 -10.21 3.04 -3.01
CA ASN A 27 -11.17 2.72 -1.95
C ASN A 27 -11.15 1.23 -1.59
N PHE A 28 -11.06 0.35 -2.60
CA PHE A 28 -10.92 -1.08 -2.38
C PHE A 28 -9.64 -1.42 -1.62
N MET A 29 -8.49 -0.86 -2.04
CA MET A 29 -7.22 -1.01 -1.32
C MET A 29 -7.37 -0.56 0.13
N GLY A 30 -7.93 0.62 0.37
CA GLY A 30 -8.18 1.15 1.70
C GLY A 30 -9.02 0.21 2.57
N ALA A 31 -10.07 -0.39 2.00
CA ALA A 31 -10.89 -1.38 2.70
C ALA A 31 -10.12 -2.68 3.03
N VAL A 32 -9.33 -3.21 2.10
CA VAL A 32 -8.50 -4.41 2.32
C VAL A 32 -7.46 -4.16 3.41
N TYR A 33 -6.79 -3.01 3.39
CA TYR A 33 -5.88 -2.60 4.45
C TYR A 33 -6.61 -2.42 5.79
N GLY A 34 -7.74 -1.71 5.79
CA GLY A 34 -8.53 -1.42 6.98
C GLY A 34 -9.05 -2.67 7.67
N THR A 35 -9.51 -3.67 6.91
CA THR A 35 -9.93 -4.98 7.45
C THR A 35 -8.78 -5.76 8.09
N GLY A 36 -7.53 -5.44 7.75
CA GLY A 36 -6.35 -5.97 8.43
C GLY A 36 -6.33 -5.68 9.93
N LEU A 37 -6.93 -4.56 10.38
CA LEU A 37 -7.06 -4.18 11.78
C LEU A 37 -7.78 -5.23 12.63
N LEU A 38 -8.70 -6.01 12.04
CA LEU A 38 -9.41 -7.07 12.75
C LEU A 38 -8.47 -8.21 13.19
N PHE A 39 -7.33 -8.35 12.52
CA PHE A 39 -6.40 -9.46 12.72
C PHE A 39 -5.12 -9.07 13.47
N ILE A 40 -4.88 -7.78 13.74
CA ILE A 40 -3.62 -7.31 14.34
C ILE A 40 -3.34 -7.90 15.72
N PHE A 41 -4.35 -8.27 16.51
CA PHE A 41 -4.11 -8.86 17.83
C PHE A 41 -3.73 -10.34 17.77
N HIS A 42 -3.97 -11.01 16.65
CA HIS A 42 -3.86 -12.47 16.55
C HIS A 42 -2.87 -12.94 15.49
N LYS A 43 -2.54 -12.10 14.51
CA LYS A 43 -1.82 -12.51 13.30
C LYS A 43 -0.66 -11.57 13.01
N TRP A 44 0.53 -12.15 12.90
CA TRP A 44 1.74 -11.37 12.64
C TRP A 44 1.73 -10.71 11.27
N GLY A 45 1.28 -11.39 10.21
CA GLY A 45 1.22 -10.79 8.87
C GLY A 45 0.31 -9.55 8.82
N ALA A 46 -0.80 -9.53 9.58
CA ALA A 46 -1.63 -8.35 9.75
C ALA A 46 -0.91 -7.21 10.49
N ARG A 47 -0.22 -7.51 11.60
CA ARG A 47 0.62 -6.51 12.30
C ARG A 47 1.69 -5.94 11.40
N PHE A 48 2.32 -6.79 10.59
CA PHE A 48 3.39 -6.37 9.69
C PHE A 48 2.85 -5.47 8.58
N ALA A 49 1.76 -5.85 7.92
CA ALA A 49 1.15 -5.03 6.87
C ALA A 49 0.60 -3.69 7.40
N VAL A 50 -0.16 -3.71 8.48
CA VAL A 50 -0.72 -2.49 9.10
C VAL A 50 0.38 -1.62 9.69
N GLY A 51 1.35 -2.23 10.37
CA GLY A 51 2.49 -1.52 10.93
C GLY A 51 3.37 -0.87 9.86
N MET A 52 3.63 -1.60 8.76
CA MET A 52 4.32 -1.05 7.58
C MET A 52 3.58 0.17 7.04
N MET A 53 2.25 0.09 6.89
CA MET A 53 1.45 1.23 6.44
C MET A 53 1.59 2.45 7.36
N LEU A 54 1.32 2.26 8.66
CA LEU A 54 1.16 3.37 9.61
C LEU A 54 2.50 4.00 10.02
N PHE A 55 3.54 3.19 10.21
CA PHE A 55 4.80 3.66 10.80
C PHE A 55 5.91 3.89 9.79
N LEU A 56 5.80 3.36 8.57
CA LEU A 56 6.82 3.51 7.54
C LEU A 56 6.25 4.14 6.27
N ASN A 57 5.22 3.55 5.67
CA ASN A 57 4.72 4.00 4.38
C ASN A 57 4.18 5.43 4.42
N VAL A 58 3.24 5.73 5.32
CA VAL A 58 2.66 7.09 5.42
C VAL A 58 3.74 8.14 5.75
N PRO A 59 4.61 7.95 6.76
CA PRO A 59 5.67 8.92 7.04
C PRO A 59 6.68 9.08 5.90
N ALA A 60 7.10 7.98 5.24
CA ALA A 60 8.06 8.04 4.14
C ALA A 60 7.47 8.72 2.91
N SER A 61 6.23 8.40 2.55
CA SER A 61 5.50 9.05 1.47
C SER A 61 5.35 10.55 1.73
N ALA A 62 4.90 10.94 2.93
CA ALA A 62 4.77 12.34 3.29
C ALA A 62 6.12 13.09 3.27
N PHE A 63 7.19 12.46 3.74
CA PHE A 63 8.53 13.04 3.70
C PHE A 63 9.05 13.22 2.26
N VAL A 64 8.85 12.23 1.39
CA VAL A 64 9.30 12.30 0.00
C VAL A 64 8.50 13.34 -0.78
N THR A 65 7.19 13.44 -0.55
CA THR A 65 6.36 14.49 -1.16
C THR A 65 6.82 15.88 -0.72
N ASP A 66 7.07 16.09 0.58
CA ASP A 66 7.62 17.35 1.11
C ASP A 66 8.99 17.69 0.49
N LEU A 67 9.89 16.71 0.38
CA LEU A 67 11.23 16.90 -0.18
C LEU A 67 11.23 17.24 -1.68
N THR A 68 10.31 16.64 -2.43
CA THR A 68 10.29 16.73 -3.91
C THR A 68 9.28 17.72 -4.46
N GLY A 69 8.29 18.12 -3.65
CA GLY A 69 7.13 18.88 -4.09
C GLY A 69 6.23 18.12 -5.08
N ASN A 70 6.40 16.79 -5.22
CA ASN A 70 5.65 15.98 -6.16
C ASN A 70 5.18 14.68 -5.51
N ILE A 71 3.87 14.50 -5.46
CA ILE A 71 3.23 13.33 -4.85
C ILE A 71 3.47 12.02 -5.63
N ASP A 72 3.82 12.09 -6.91
CA ASP A 72 4.00 10.90 -7.76
C ASP A 72 5.16 10.02 -7.28
N TRP A 73 6.10 10.59 -6.50
CA TRP A 73 7.17 9.84 -5.85
C TRP A 73 6.68 8.84 -4.80
N ILE A 74 5.42 8.89 -4.38
CA ILE A 74 4.81 7.83 -3.54
C ILE A 74 4.97 6.45 -4.20
N ALA A 75 4.85 6.36 -5.52
CA ALA A 75 5.00 5.10 -6.24
C ALA A 75 6.39 4.48 -5.99
N ALA A 76 7.44 5.29 -5.95
CA ALA A 76 8.79 4.81 -5.64
C ALA A 76 8.92 4.33 -4.18
N VAL A 77 8.27 5.02 -3.24
CA VAL A 77 8.24 4.59 -1.82
C VAL A 77 7.56 3.23 -1.69
N HIS A 78 6.44 3.04 -2.37
CA HIS A 78 5.71 1.76 -2.41
C HIS A 78 6.57 0.60 -2.92
N LEU A 79 7.33 0.82 -3.99
CA LEU A 79 8.23 -0.19 -4.55
C LEU A 79 9.31 -0.65 -3.59
N VAL A 80 9.65 0.14 -2.56
CA VAL A 80 10.63 -0.25 -1.54
C VAL A 80 9.95 -0.94 -0.35
N LEU A 81 8.82 -0.40 0.11
CA LEU A 81 8.22 -0.80 1.38
C LEU A 81 7.23 -1.97 1.27
N TRP A 82 6.54 -2.12 0.14
CA TRP A 82 5.54 -3.18 -0.03
C TRP A 82 6.09 -4.55 -0.43
N PRO A 83 7.18 -4.71 -1.21
CA PRO A 83 7.69 -6.03 -1.54
C PRO A 83 8.08 -6.88 -0.32
N PRO A 84 8.69 -6.36 0.76
CA PRO A 84 8.92 -7.14 1.98
C PRO A 84 7.63 -7.70 2.60
N VAL A 85 6.55 -6.90 2.62
CA VAL A 85 5.24 -7.33 3.13
C VAL A 85 4.64 -8.41 2.23
N LEU A 86 4.66 -8.20 0.92
CA LEU A 86 4.18 -9.17 -0.05
C LEU A 86 4.94 -10.49 0.08
N TYR A 87 6.27 -10.42 0.12
CA TYR A 87 7.13 -11.58 0.30
C TYR A 87 6.78 -12.34 1.58
N TYR A 88 6.63 -11.62 2.70
CA TYR A 88 6.26 -12.25 3.97
C TYR A 88 4.90 -12.96 3.87
N LEU A 89 3.86 -12.26 3.40
CA LEU A 89 2.52 -12.84 3.30
C LEU A 89 2.50 -14.06 2.38
N LEU A 90 3.16 -13.99 1.22
CA LEU A 90 3.22 -15.09 0.28
C LEU A 90 3.96 -16.31 0.86
N THR A 91 5.13 -16.10 1.45
CA THR A 91 5.99 -17.20 1.92
C THR A 91 5.60 -17.76 3.27
N ARG A 92 4.80 -17.05 4.07
CA ARG A 92 4.38 -17.51 5.42
C ARG A 92 2.91 -17.84 5.49
N ASP A 93 2.04 -16.98 4.97
CA ASP A 93 0.61 -16.99 5.26
C ASP A 93 -0.26 -17.46 4.08
N VAL A 94 0.24 -17.41 2.84
CA VAL A 94 -0.47 -17.87 1.64
C VAL A 94 0.02 -19.24 1.16
N PHE A 95 1.32 -19.39 0.90
CA PHE A 95 1.93 -20.64 0.43
C PHE A 95 2.81 -21.32 1.48
N GLY A 96 2.92 -20.69 2.65
CA GLY A 96 3.85 -21.05 3.70
C GLY A 96 3.29 -21.97 4.78
N PRO A 97 4.06 -22.16 5.87
CA PRO A 97 3.68 -23.03 6.99
C PRO A 97 2.42 -22.57 7.74
N ASN A 98 2.03 -21.29 7.66
CA ASN A 98 0.83 -20.78 8.32
C ASN A 98 -0.41 -20.80 7.40
N ALA A 99 -0.28 -21.31 6.17
CA ALA A 99 -1.32 -21.25 5.16
C ALA A 99 -2.61 -21.94 5.64
N LYS A 100 -3.69 -21.16 5.68
CA LYS A 100 -5.05 -21.63 6.00
C LYS A 100 -6.04 -20.95 5.04
N PRO A 101 -6.06 -21.34 3.75
CA PRO A 101 -6.69 -20.56 2.68
C PRO A 101 -8.19 -20.35 2.86
N LEU A 102 -8.87 -21.24 3.59
CA LEU A 102 -10.32 -21.15 3.85
C LEU A 102 -10.66 -20.41 5.16
N SER A 103 -9.67 -19.97 5.93
CA SER A 103 -9.91 -19.16 7.13
C SER A 103 -10.09 -17.68 6.77
N LEU A 104 -10.84 -16.93 7.58
CA LEU A 104 -11.03 -15.48 7.36
C LEU A 104 -9.70 -14.73 7.17
N TYR A 105 -8.70 -15.06 8.00
CA TYR A 105 -7.36 -14.49 7.86
C TYR A 105 -6.65 -14.94 6.57
N GLY A 106 -6.76 -16.21 6.20
CA GLY A 106 -6.13 -16.72 4.98
C GLY A 106 -6.70 -16.08 3.72
N ILE A 107 -8.03 -15.91 3.67
CA ILE A 107 -8.71 -15.18 2.58
C ILE A 107 -8.21 -13.73 2.56
N TRP A 108 -8.19 -13.06 3.72
CA TRP A 108 -7.65 -11.71 3.82
C TRP A 108 -6.20 -11.63 3.35
N ALA A 109 -5.33 -12.56 3.75
CA ALA A 109 -3.92 -12.58 3.36
C ALA A 109 -3.73 -12.79 1.85
N ILE A 110 -4.56 -13.64 1.23
CA ILE A 110 -4.58 -13.85 -0.24
C ILE A 110 -5.01 -12.57 -0.94
N VAL A 111 -6.15 -11.99 -0.53
CA VAL A 111 -6.68 -10.76 -1.14
C VAL A 111 -5.67 -9.62 -0.99
N MET A 112 -5.13 -9.43 0.21
CA MET A 112 -4.10 -8.45 0.51
C MET A 112 -2.84 -8.63 -0.35
N SER A 113 -2.36 -9.87 -0.50
CA SER A 113 -1.19 -10.16 -1.34
C SER A 113 -1.46 -9.84 -2.81
N ALA A 114 -2.65 -10.20 -3.32
CA ALA A 114 -3.05 -9.86 -4.69
C ALA A 114 -3.17 -8.34 -4.88
N THR A 115 -3.76 -7.63 -3.91
CA THR A 115 -3.86 -6.17 -3.91
C THR A 115 -2.48 -5.52 -3.96
N ILE A 116 -1.54 -5.95 -3.12
CA ILE A 116 -0.16 -5.42 -3.14
C ILE A 116 0.49 -5.71 -4.49
N ALA A 117 0.39 -6.93 -5.01
CA ALA A 117 1.03 -7.31 -6.27
C ALA A 117 0.53 -6.48 -7.46
N ILE A 118 -0.79 -6.26 -7.57
CA ILE A 118 -1.39 -5.42 -8.61
C ILE A 118 -0.93 -3.96 -8.44
N SER A 119 -0.94 -3.46 -7.21
CA SER A 119 -0.54 -2.07 -6.92
C SER A 119 0.93 -1.83 -7.24
N LEU A 120 1.81 -2.77 -6.91
CA LEU A 120 3.24 -2.71 -7.27
C LEU A 120 3.47 -2.68 -8.78
N ALA A 121 2.61 -3.32 -9.57
CA ALA A 121 2.69 -3.25 -11.02
C ALA A 121 2.35 -1.83 -11.53
N PHE A 122 1.31 -1.22 -10.96
CA PHE A 122 0.97 0.18 -11.24
C PHE A 122 2.07 1.14 -10.77
N ASP A 123 2.59 0.96 -9.55
CA ASP A 123 3.68 1.77 -9.00
C ASP A 123 4.96 1.65 -9.84
N SER A 124 5.26 0.47 -10.37
CA SER A 124 6.40 0.26 -11.28
C SER A 124 6.24 1.08 -12.56
N TRP A 125 5.05 1.01 -13.18
CA TRP A 125 4.76 1.76 -14.40
C TRP A 125 4.83 3.28 -14.17
N ASP A 126 4.23 3.76 -13.09
CA ASP A 126 4.21 5.17 -12.74
C ASP A 126 5.60 5.70 -12.39
N THR A 127 6.40 4.91 -11.66
CA THR A 127 7.79 5.26 -11.34
C THR A 127 8.65 5.34 -12.60
N ILE A 128 8.48 4.40 -13.54
CA ILE A 128 9.18 4.46 -14.83
C ILE A 128 8.82 5.73 -15.58
N ARG A 129 7.52 6.06 -15.67
CA ARG A 129 7.06 7.27 -16.38
C ARG A 129 7.53 8.55 -15.71
N LEU A 130 7.58 8.58 -14.39
CA LEU A 130 8.09 9.69 -13.57
C LEU A 130 9.59 9.92 -13.84
N ILE A 131 10.40 8.85 -13.79
CA ILE A 131 11.84 8.93 -14.06
C ILE A 131 12.11 9.37 -15.51
N LEU A 132 11.28 8.94 -16.46
CA LEU A 132 11.38 9.33 -17.87
C LEU A 132 10.81 10.74 -18.16
N GLY A 133 10.21 11.43 -17.19
CA GLY A 133 9.62 12.76 -17.38
C GLY A 133 8.37 12.77 -18.27
N THR A 134 7.64 11.66 -18.32
CA THR A 134 6.42 11.46 -19.15
C THR A 134 5.13 11.47 -18.32
N LYS A 135 5.26 11.90 -17.08
CA LYS A 135 4.20 12.07 -16.09
C LYS A 135 4.35 13.47 -15.49
#